data_AF-A0A945I0Q3-F1
#
_entry.id   AF-A0A945I0Q3-F1
#
_cell.length_a   1.000
_cell.length_b   1.000
_cell.length_c   1.000
_cell.angle_alpha   90.00
_cell.angle_beta   90.00
_cell.angle_gamma   90.00
#
_symmetry.space_group_name_H-M   'P 1'
#
loop_
_entity.id
_entity.type
_entity.pdbx_description
1 polymer ?
#
loop_
_entity_poly.entity_id
_entity_poly.type
_entity_poly.pdbx_seq_one_letter_code
_entity_poly.pdbx_strand_id
1 'polypeptide(L)'
;MRFKPTLFILVYFIFNGAVAQELCPVEDVSAFGGDSQNIISWSEPADPFLSTFTVELTTDTYGYETSWDLVNATSNAVIAEEGSDSAGVLTSSTSYSWDVEIESGSYVFTMYDSYGDGLYTGGEFTLLLNGNEIFSFVGETGSEDSQFEEYEISFDTDEGWFGVQSYTYAEPFPFEKGQHVDA
;
A
#
# COMPACT_ATOMS: atom_id res chain seq x y z
N MET A 1 -34.24 -19.87 -51.25
CA MET A 1 -33.03 -19.14 -50.80
C MET A 1 -32.41 -19.97 -49.68
N ARG A 2 -31.24 -20.58 -49.90
CA ARG A 2 -30.56 -21.48 -48.93
C ARG A 2 -29.61 -20.64 -48.07
N PHE A 3 -29.84 -20.58 -46.75
CA PHE A 3 -28.85 -20.05 -45.81
C PHE A 3 -27.97 -21.21 -45.30
N LYS A 4 -26.65 -21.07 -45.47
CA LYS A 4 -25.65 -22.00 -44.91
C LYS A 4 -25.43 -21.65 -43.43
N PRO A 5 -25.38 -22.62 -42.50
CA PRO A 5 -24.96 -22.35 -41.13
C PRO A 5 -23.42 -22.25 -41.10
N THR A 6 -22.90 -21.10 -40.71
CA THR A 6 -21.46 -20.89 -40.46
C THR A 6 -21.16 -21.38 -39.04
N LEU A 7 -20.34 -22.43 -38.93
CA LEU A 7 -19.86 -23.00 -37.68
C LEU A 7 -18.78 -22.08 -37.08
N PHE A 8 -19.08 -21.43 -35.96
CA PHE A 8 -18.07 -20.73 -35.14
C PHE A 8 -17.51 -21.70 -34.11
N ILE A 9 -16.23 -22.07 -34.24
CA ILE A 9 -15.51 -22.84 -33.22
C ILE A 9 -14.93 -21.83 -32.23
N LEU A 10 -15.48 -21.81 -31.02
CA LEU A 10 -14.92 -21.09 -29.88
C LEU A 10 -13.83 -21.98 -29.26
N VAL A 11 -12.56 -21.65 -29.49
CA VAL A 11 -11.44 -22.32 -28.83
C VAL A 11 -11.32 -21.73 -27.43
N TYR A 12 -11.85 -22.45 -26.44
CA TYR A 12 -11.58 -22.17 -25.03
C TYR A 12 -10.15 -22.61 -24.73
N PHE A 13 -9.24 -21.64 -24.59
CA PHE A 13 -7.95 -21.89 -23.96
C PHE A 13 -8.19 -22.00 -22.46
N ILE A 14 -8.24 -23.23 -21.94
CA ILE A 14 -8.13 -23.47 -20.50
C ILE A 14 -6.65 -23.26 -20.16
N PHE A 15 -6.29 -22.07 -19.68
CA PHE A 15 -5.05 -21.89 -18.94
C PHE A 15 -5.22 -22.62 -17.61
N ASN A 16 -4.72 -23.86 -17.52
CA ASN A 16 -4.35 -24.41 -16.23
C ASN A 16 -3.08 -23.68 -15.80
N GLY A 17 -3.24 -22.56 -15.09
CA GLY A 17 -2.16 -21.94 -14.35
C GLY A 17 -1.75 -22.85 -13.21
N ALA A 18 -0.90 -23.83 -13.50
CA ALA A 18 -0.03 -24.36 -12.47
C ALA A 18 1.00 -23.27 -12.22
N VAL A 19 0.77 -22.45 -11.20
CA VAL A 19 1.82 -21.57 -10.66
C VAL A 19 2.91 -22.53 -10.18
N ALA A 20 3.98 -22.64 -10.96
CA ALA A 20 5.18 -23.31 -10.51
C ALA A 20 5.72 -22.45 -9.36
N GLN A 21 5.74 -23.00 -8.15
CA GLN A 21 6.47 -22.39 -7.05
C GLN A 21 7.94 -22.36 -7.51
N GLU A 22 8.48 -21.21 -7.87
CA GLU A 22 9.93 -21.11 -8.06
C GLU A 22 10.53 -21.34 -6.68
N LEU A 23 11.18 -22.49 -6.51
CA LEU A 23 11.90 -22.80 -5.29
C LEU A 23 13.13 -21.90 -5.24
N CYS A 24 13.17 -20.97 -4.28
CA CYS A 24 14.39 -20.25 -4.02
C CYS A 24 15.52 -21.23 -3.63
N PRO A 25 16.74 -21.04 -4.17
CA PRO A 25 17.87 -21.84 -3.75
C PRO A 25 18.18 -21.59 -2.27
N VAL A 26 18.53 -22.65 -1.57
CA VAL A 26 18.90 -22.59 -0.15
C VAL A 26 20.20 -21.81 0.05
N GLU A 27 20.25 -20.88 1.00
CA GLU A 27 21.43 -20.09 1.35
C GLU A 27 22.10 -20.57 2.66
N ASP A 28 23.38 -20.23 2.84
CA ASP A 28 24.18 -20.52 4.05
C ASP A 28 24.14 -21.98 4.54
N VAL A 29 24.17 -22.94 3.61
CA VAL A 29 24.21 -24.36 3.96
C VAL A 29 25.48 -24.66 4.75
N SER A 30 25.30 -25.07 6.01
CA SER A 30 26.37 -25.47 6.92
C SER A 30 26.09 -26.86 7.47
N ALA A 31 27.16 -27.62 7.66
CA ALA A 31 27.11 -28.97 8.22
C ALA A 31 28.02 -29.04 9.45
N PHE A 32 27.43 -29.31 10.61
CA PHE A 32 28.17 -29.57 11.83
C PHE A 32 28.29 -31.08 12.04
N GLY A 33 29.54 -31.56 12.08
CA GLY A 33 29.84 -32.97 12.35
C GLY A 33 29.73 -33.30 13.83
N GLY A 34 28.94 -34.33 14.16
CA GLY A 34 28.82 -34.91 15.50
C GLY A 34 29.27 -36.36 15.58
N ASP A 35 29.00 -36.99 16.72
CA ASP A 35 29.29 -38.38 17.07
C ASP A 35 28.28 -39.36 16.45
N SER A 36 28.18 -39.35 15.10
CA SER A 36 27.39 -40.25 14.21
C SER A 36 26.16 -39.62 13.52
N GLN A 37 25.99 -38.30 13.59
CA GLN A 37 25.00 -37.54 12.81
C GLN A 37 25.67 -36.26 12.27
N ASN A 38 25.24 -35.82 11.08
CA ASN A 38 25.48 -34.46 10.60
C ASN A 38 24.24 -33.63 10.86
N ILE A 39 24.39 -32.50 11.55
CA ILE A 39 23.35 -31.48 11.65
C ILE A 39 23.54 -30.55 10.46
N ILE A 40 22.55 -30.50 9.57
CA ILE A 40 22.53 -29.57 8.45
C ILE A 40 21.66 -28.38 8.85
N SER A 41 22.21 -27.18 8.75
CA SER A 41 21.52 -25.92 8.95
C SER A 41 21.63 -25.07 7.69
N TRP A 42 20.58 -24.34 7.38
CA TRP A 42 20.54 -23.37 6.29
C TRP A 42 19.70 -22.17 6.68
N SER A 43 19.92 -21.05 6.00
CA SER A 43 19.06 -19.87 6.06
C SER A 43 17.87 -20.08 5.12
N GLU A 44 16.66 -19.82 5.61
CA GLU A 44 15.47 -19.78 4.75
C GLU A 44 15.65 -18.66 3.72
N PRO A 45 15.56 -18.96 2.42
CA PRO A 45 15.72 -17.93 1.41
C PRO A 45 14.53 -16.97 1.45
N ALA A 46 14.78 -15.71 1.09
CA ALA A 46 13.71 -14.71 0.95
C ALA A 46 12.67 -15.19 -0.09
N ASP A 47 11.39 -14.95 0.19
CA ASP A 47 10.30 -15.22 -0.75
C ASP A 47 10.47 -14.28 -1.96
N PRO A 48 10.76 -14.79 -3.17
CA PRO A 48 11.06 -13.96 -4.33
C PRO A 48 9.79 -13.33 -4.91
N PHE A 49 8.62 -13.69 -4.38
CA PHE A 49 7.31 -13.22 -4.83
C PHE A 49 6.73 -12.15 -3.90
N LEU A 50 7.43 -11.81 -2.81
CA LEU A 50 7.05 -10.73 -1.91
C LEU A 50 7.91 -9.50 -2.16
N SER A 51 7.25 -8.34 -2.09
CA SER A 51 7.90 -7.04 -2.00
C SER A 51 7.57 -6.42 -0.66
N THR A 52 8.54 -5.73 -0.06
CA THR A 52 8.32 -4.96 1.16
C THR A 52 7.78 -3.58 0.76
N PHE A 53 6.52 -3.31 1.11
CA PHE A 53 5.93 -1.98 1.04
C PHE A 53 6.09 -1.29 2.40
N THR A 54 6.71 -0.11 2.40
CA THR A 54 6.95 0.66 3.62
C THR A 54 6.15 1.94 3.60
N VAL A 55 5.45 2.22 4.70
CA VAL A 55 4.79 3.50 4.96
C VAL A 55 5.58 4.21 6.05
N GLU A 56 6.20 5.33 5.73
CA GLU A 56 6.76 6.26 6.71
C GLU A 56 5.80 7.44 6.86
N LEU A 57 5.34 7.71 8.08
CA LEU A 57 4.38 8.78 8.36
C LEU A 57 4.85 9.57 9.58
N THR A 58 4.99 10.88 9.43
CA THR A 58 5.00 11.81 10.57
C THR A 58 3.65 12.49 10.63
N THR A 59 2.93 12.33 11.73
CA THR A 59 1.65 13.02 11.94
C THR A 59 1.87 14.48 12.29
N ASP A 60 0.93 15.35 11.94
CA ASP A 60 0.94 16.75 12.37
C ASP A 60 0.37 16.91 13.79
N THR A 61 -0.03 18.13 14.18
CA THR A 61 -0.59 18.38 15.52
C THR A 61 -1.92 17.67 15.80
N TYR A 62 -2.54 17.04 14.82
CA TYR A 62 -3.84 16.36 14.88
C TYR A 62 -3.77 14.91 14.37
N GLY A 63 -2.70 14.19 14.71
CA GLY A 63 -2.53 12.80 14.25
C GLY A 63 -3.70 11.84 14.51
N TYR A 64 -4.58 12.14 15.47
CA TYR A 64 -5.79 11.33 15.71
C TYR A 64 -6.86 11.44 14.61
N GLU A 65 -6.72 12.39 13.69
CA GLU A 65 -7.58 12.56 12.50
C GLU A 65 -7.05 11.73 11.32
N THR A 66 -5.78 11.34 11.37
CA THR A 66 -5.05 10.62 10.32
C THR A 66 -5.19 9.10 10.44
N SER A 67 -5.53 8.44 9.34
CA SER A 67 -5.49 6.99 9.21
C SER A 67 -5.13 6.59 7.78
N TRP A 68 -4.79 5.32 7.54
CA TRP A 68 -4.53 4.85 6.17
C TRP A 68 -4.93 3.39 5.98
N ASP A 69 -5.18 3.01 4.74
CA ASP A 69 -5.32 1.62 4.32
C ASP A 69 -4.50 1.30 3.06
N LEU A 70 -4.22 0.01 2.90
CA LEU A 70 -3.65 -0.56 1.69
C LEU A 70 -4.58 -1.67 1.21
N VAL A 71 -5.09 -1.52 0.00
CA VAL A 71 -6.06 -2.44 -0.60
C VAL A 71 -5.47 -3.06 -1.87
N ASN A 72 -5.62 -4.38 -2.02
CA ASN A 72 -5.31 -5.04 -3.28
C ASN A 72 -6.42 -4.75 -4.30
N ALA A 73 -6.08 -4.06 -5.39
CA ALA A 73 -7.05 -3.52 -6.35
C ALA A 73 -7.80 -4.60 -7.16
N THR A 74 -7.26 -5.82 -7.22
CA THR A 74 -7.90 -6.94 -7.93
C THR A 74 -8.91 -7.67 -7.06
N SER A 75 -8.56 -7.92 -5.80
CA SER A 75 -9.39 -8.67 -4.86
C SER A 75 -10.29 -7.80 -3.98
N ASN A 76 -10.01 -6.49 -3.92
CA ASN A 76 -10.57 -5.54 -2.96
C ASN A 76 -10.35 -5.94 -1.49
N ALA A 77 -9.31 -6.74 -1.22
CA ALA A 77 -8.94 -7.12 0.13
C ALA A 77 -8.09 -6.01 0.79
N VAL A 78 -8.44 -5.63 2.02
CA VAL A 78 -7.58 -4.79 2.87
C VAL A 78 -6.40 -5.64 3.33
N ILE A 79 -5.20 -5.19 2.99
CA ILE A 79 -3.93 -5.86 3.26
C ILE A 79 -3.33 -5.35 4.56
N ALA A 80 -3.42 -4.04 4.78
CA ALA A 80 -3.00 -3.38 6.01
C ALA A 80 -3.83 -2.11 6.22
N GLU A 81 -3.99 -1.72 7.49
CA GLU A 81 -4.63 -0.46 7.89
C GLU A 81 -4.07 -0.03 9.25
N GLU A 82 -3.98 1.28 9.47
CA GLU A 82 -3.52 1.89 10.73
C GLU A 82 -4.27 3.20 11.00
N GLY A 83 -4.33 3.63 12.27
CA GLY A 83 -5.02 4.85 12.66
C GLY A 83 -6.55 4.74 12.71
N SER A 84 -7.13 3.62 12.28
CA SER A 84 -8.57 3.37 12.29
C SER A 84 -9.09 2.98 13.70
N ASP A 85 -10.41 2.96 13.88
CA ASP A 85 -11.05 2.46 15.11
C ASP A 85 -10.61 1.02 15.46
N SER A 86 -10.24 0.23 14.45
CA SER A 86 -9.82 -1.16 14.58
C SER A 86 -8.32 -1.32 14.85
N ALA A 87 -7.49 -0.40 14.35
CA ALA A 87 -6.04 -0.44 14.45
C ALA A 87 -5.46 0.46 15.55
N GLY A 88 -6.29 1.35 16.12
CA GLY A 88 -5.89 2.28 17.17
C GLY A 88 -5.50 3.64 16.62
N VAL A 89 -5.79 4.68 17.40
CA VAL A 89 -5.64 6.08 16.99
C VAL A 89 -4.17 6.50 17.02
N LEU A 90 -3.72 7.22 15.99
CA LEU A 90 -2.35 7.75 15.94
C LEU A 90 -2.18 8.95 16.89
N THR A 91 -0.97 9.12 17.38
CA THR A 91 -0.60 10.24 18.26
C THR A 91 -0.13 11.42 17.43
N SER A 92 -0.49 12.63 17.83
CA SER A 92 -0.01 13.87 17.19
C SER A 92 1.52 14.01 17.23
N SER A 93 2.08 14.63 16.20
CA SER A 93 3.50 15.03 16.10
C SER A 93 4.45 13.85 16.34
N THR A 94 4.10 12.68 15.82
CA THR A 94 4.79 11.42 16.04
C THR A 94 5.11 10.76 14.71
N SER A 95 6.32 10.20 14.61
CA SER A 95 6.75 9.44 13.43
C SER A 95 6.51 7.94 13.62
N TYR A 96 6.02 7.32 12.57
CA TYR A 96 5.68 5.91 12.44
C TYR A 96 6.33 5.34 11.18
N SER A 97 6.61 4.03 11.22
CA SER A 97 7.10 3.27 10.08
C SER A 97 6.52 1.87 10.15
N TRP A 98 5.91 1.43 9.05
CA TRP A 98 5.31 0.10 8.92
C TRP A 98 5.84 -0.58 7.66
N ASP A 99 6.32 -1.80 7.83
CA ASP A 99 6.70 -2.69 6.73
C ASP A 99 5.60 -3.74 6.52
N VAL A 100 5.10 -3.82 5.29
CA VAL A 100 4.04 -4.74 4.86
C VAL A 100 4.56 -5.57 3.71
N GLU A 101 4.63 -6.89 3.89
CA GLU A 101 4.97 -7.81 2.81
C GLU A 101 3.76 -8.03 1.90
N ILE A 102 3.91 -7.69 0.62
CA ILE A 102 2.85 -7.77 -0.38
C ILE A 102 3.26 -8.66 -1.54
N GLU A 103 2.34 -9.50 -2.01
CA GLU A 103 2.53 -10.29 -3.23
C GLU A 103 2.53 -9.38 -4.47
N SER A 104 3.02 -9.88 -5.59
CA SER A 104 2.94 -9.10 -6.82
C SER A 104 1.50 -8.82 -7.27
N GLY A 105 1.22 -7.57 -7.61
CA GLY A 105 -0.06 -7.13 -8.14
C GLY A 105 -0.27 -5.62 -8.08
N SER A 106 -1.51 -5.20 -8.30
CA SER A 106 -1.91 -3.79 -8.24
C SER A 106 -2.55 -3.46 -6.88
N TYR A 107 -2.17 -2.30 -6.35
CA TYR A 107 -2.57 -1.84 -5.01
C TYR A 107 -3.04 -0.39 -5.03
N VAL A 108 -3.89 -0.07 -4.07
CA VAL A 108 -4.36 1.27 -3.77
C VAL A 108 -4.03 1.56 -2.31
N PHE A 109 -3.22 2.57 -2.08
CA PHE A 109 -2.98 3.14 -0.76
C PHE A 109 -3.86 4.38 -0.59
N THR A 110 -4.53 4.50 0.55
CA THR A 110 -5.37 5.67 0.85
C THR A 110 -4.94 6.26 2.17
N MET A 111 -4.55 7.54 2.17
CA MET A 111 -4.40 8.34 3.38
C MET A 111 -5.72 9.04 3.66
N TYR A 112 -6.22 8.96 4.89
CA TYR A 112 -7.46 9.60 5.33
C TYR A 112 -7.16 10.68 6.36
N ASP A 113 -7.88 11.78 6.26
CA ASP A 113 -7.99 12.80 7.30
C ASP A 113 -9.47 13.07 7.58
N SER A 114 -9.90 12.73 8.80
CA SER A 114 -11.33 12.76 9.16
C SER A 114 -11.93 14.17 9.26
N TYR A 115 -11.10 15.22 9.32
CA TYR A 115 -11.56 16.61 9.34
C TYR A 115 -11.65 17.20 7.93
N GLY A 116 -10.85 16.68 7.00
CA GLY A 116 -10.81 17.08 5.59
C GLY A 116 -9.85 18.22 5.29
N ASP A 117 -8.99 18.59 6.23
CA ASP A 117 -7.95 19.61 6.03
C ASP A 117 -6.57 18.99 5.74
N GLY A 118 -6.51 17.66 5.66
CA GLY A 118 -5.36 16.89 5.22
C GLY A 118 -4.23 16.90 6.25
N LEU A 119 -2.99 17.09 5.80
CA LEU A 119 -1.83 17.17 6.70
C LEU A 119 -1.23 18.58 6.67
N TYR A 120 -1.00 19.14 7.86
CA TYR A 120 -0.38 20.45 8.05
C TYR A 120 1.15 20.39 8.00
N THR A 121 1.78 21.57 8.07
CA THR A 121 3.25 21.66 8.23
C THR A 121 3.73 20.88 9.45
N GLY A 122 4.63 19.93 9.19
CA GLY A 122 5.12 18.98 10.18
C GLY A 122 4.50 17.58 10.05
N GLY A 123 3.41 17.46 9.29
CA GLY A 123 2.88 16.20 8.79
C GLY A 123 3.46 15.88 7.42
N GLU A 124 3.90 14.65 7.22
CA GLU A 124 4.45 14.17 5.95
C GLU A 124 4.33 12.65 5.88
N PHE A 125 4.25 12.10 4.68
CA PHE A 125 4.36 10.65 4.49
C PHE A 125 5.13 10.29 3.22
N THR A 126 5.82 9.16 3.29
CA THR A 126 6.61 8.60 2.21
C THR A 126 6.25 7.13 2.05
N LEU A 127 6.05 6.71 0.80
CA LEU A 127 5.78 5.33 0.44
C LEU A 127 7.01 4.77 -0.27
N LEU A 128 7.48 3.60 0.17
CA LEU A 128 8.60 2.92 -0.43
C LEU A 128 8.22 1.50 -0.87
N LEU A 129 8.81 1.06 -1.99
CA LEU A 129 8.74 -0.34 -2.43
C LEU A 129 10.16 -0.90 -2.53
N ASN A 130 10.43 -1.95 -1.74
CA ASN A 130 11.75 -2.56 -1.60
C ASN A 130 12.84 -1.51 -1.27
N GLY A 131 12.49 -0.55 -0.40
CA GLY A 131 13.36 0.56 0.02
C GLY A 131 13.55 1.69 -1.00
N ASN A 132 12.86 1.65 -2.15
CA ASN A 132 12.88 2.74 -3.13
C ASN A 132 11.63 3.61 -2.95
N GLU A 133 11.81 4.92 -2.81
CA GLU A 133 10.69 5.86 -2.76
C GLU A 133 9.86 5.78 -4.06
N ILE A 134 8.56 5.55 -3.90
CA ILE A 134 7.58 5.56 -5.00
C ILE A 134 6.66 6.78 -4.93
N PHE A 135 6.51 7.36 -3.74
CA PHE A 135 5.71 8.56 -3.51
C PHE A 135 6.14 9.28 -2.22
N SER A 136 6.02 10.61 -2.20
CA SER A 136 6.20 11.43 -1.01
C SER A 136 5.22 12.61 -1.01
N PHE A 137 4.77 12.96 0.18
CA PHE A 137 3.86 14.08 0.44
C PHE A 137 4.34 14.85 1.66
N VAL A 138 4.35 16.18 1.55
CA VAL A 138 4.68 17.09 2.64
C VAL A 138 3.53 18.06 2.85
N GLY A 139 2.98 18.08 4.06
CA GLY A 139 1.91 18.99 4.44
C GLY A 139 2.38 20.44 4.50
N GLU A 140 1.60 21.36 3.93
CA GLU A 140 1.87 22.79 3.99
C GLU A 140 0.65 23.56 4.52
N THR A 141 0.84 24.23 5.66
CA THR A 141 -0.19 25.04 6.29
C THR A 141 -0.66 26.16 5.36
N GLY A 142 -1.96 26.19 5.05
CA GLY A 142 -2.58 27.21 4.22
C GLY A 142 -2.45 26.97 2.71
N SER A 143 -1.95 25.80 2.30
CA SER A 143 -2.00 25.35 0.91
C SER A 143 -3.29 24.60 0.63
N GLU A 144 -4.01 24.99 -0.42
CA GLU A 144 -5.20 24.25 -0.87
C GLU A 144 -4.84 22.84 -1.36
N ASP A 145 -3.62 22.64 -1.86
CA ASP A 145 -3.12 21.36 -2.36
C ASP A 145 -2.82 20.35 -1.24
N SER A 146 -2.73 20.81 0.01
CA SER A 146 -2.52 19.94 1.18
C SER A 146 -3.81 19.50 1.87
N GLN A 147 -4.97 20.05 1.47
CA GLN A 147 -6.26 19.71 2.05
C GLN A 147 -6.87 18.49 1.35
N PHE A 148 -7.22 17.46 2.13
CA PHE A 148 -7.90 16.28 1.63
C PHE A 148 -8.66 15.57 2.77
N GLU A 149 -9.77 14.92 2.45
CA GLU A 149 -10.36 13.88 3.32
C GLU A 149 -9.76 12.52 3.00
N GLU A 150 -9.49 12.26 1.72
CA GLU A 150 -8.89 11.03 1.21
C GLU A 150 -7.82 11.39 0.16
N TYR A 151 -6.65 10.75 0.26
CA TYR A 151 -5.57 10.90 -0.69
C TYR A 151 -5.14 9.52 -1.19
N GLU A 152 -5.57 9.18 -2.40
CA GLU A 152 -5.35 7.88 -3.03
C GLU A 152 -4.03 7.85 -3.83
N ILE A 153 -3.30 6.74 -3.73
CA ILE A 153 -2.14 6.41 -4.57
C ILE A 153 -2.29 4.97 -5.08
N SER A 154 -2.36 4.82 -6.40
CA SER A 154 -2.32 3.52 -7.06
C SER A 154 -0.90 3.15 -7.49
N PHE A 155 -0.50 1.88 -7.32
CA PHE A 155 0.77 1.38 -7.82
C PHE A 155 0.68 -0.10 -8.21
N ASP A 156 1.57 -0.53 -9.11
CA ASP A 156 1.63 -1.90 -9.61
C ASP A 156 3.04 -2.47 -9.47
N THR A 157 3.16 -3.62 -8.81
CA THR A 157 4.44 -4.27 -8.55
C THR A 157 4.82 -5.29 -9.62
N ASP A 158 3.90 -5.73 -10.48
CA ASP A 158 4.14 -6.71 -11.55
C ASP A 158 4.86 -6.05 -12.74
N GLU A 159 4.40 -4.87 -13.15
CA GLU A 159 4.92 -4.18 -14.32
C GLU A 159 6.06 -3.20 -13.98
N GLY A 160 6.39 -3.04 -12.69
CA GLY A 160 7.32 -2.03 -12.20
C GLY A 160 6.86 -0.61 -12.54
N TRP A 161 5.54 -0.42 -12.67
CA TRP A 161 4.92 0.84 -13.02
C TRP A 161 4.28 1.47 -11.78
N PHE A 162 4.67 2.71 -11.51
CA PHE A 162 4.13 3.51 -10.43
C PHE A 162 3.27 4.62 -11.03
N GLY A 163 1.98 4.66 -10.68
CA GLY A 163 1.00 5.55 -11.28
C GLY A 163 0.21 6.32 -10.24
N VAL A 164 0.74 7.47 -9.83
CA VAL A 164 0.04 8.33 -8.85
C VAL A 164 -1.18 8.96 -9.53
N GLN A 165 -2.37 8.62 -9.04
CA GLN A 165 -3.61 9.34 -9.32
C GLN A 165 -4.15 9.83 -7.98
N SER A 166 -4.00 11.13 -7.70
CA SER A 166 -4.65 11.74 -6.55
C SER A 166 -6.05 12.22 -6.95
N TYR A 167 -7.04 11.85 -6.16
CA TYR A 167 -8.40 12.38 -6.27
C TYR A 167 -8.68 13.21 -5.02
N THR A 168 -8.71 14.54 -5.16
CA THR A 168 -9.22 15.42 -4.11
C THR A 168 -10.72 15.61 -4.34
N TYR A 169 -11.55 15.07 -3.46
CA TYR A 169 -12.97 15.44 -3.41
C TYR A 169 -13.12 16.56 -2.39
N ALA A 170 -13.09 17.81 -2.82
CA ALA A 170 -13.47 18.94 -1.97
C ALA A 170 -14.30 19.95 -2.77
N GLU A 171 -15.55 20.12 -2.37
CA GLU A 171 -16.10 21.47 -2.39
C GLU A 171 -15.40 22.23 -1.25
N PRO A 172 -14.78 23.40 -1.48
CA PRO A 172 -14.01 24.09 -0.45
C PRO A 172 -14.90 24.45 0.74
N PHE A 173 -14.49 24.02 1.94
CA PHE A 173 -15.20 24.35 3.17
C PHE A 173 -15.05 25.84 3.48
N PRO A 174 -16.13 26.61 3.70
CA PRO A 174 -16.07 28.08 3.73
C PRO A 174 -15.49 28.69 5.03
N PHE A 175 -14.83 27.92 5.90
CA PHE A 175 -14.35 28.39 7.19
C PHE A 175 -12.96 27.86 7.56
N GLU A 176 -12.10 28.75 8.05
CA GLU A 176 -10.76 28.45 8.57
C GLU A 176 -10.82 27.79 9.97
N LYS A 177 -9.93 26.81 10.26
CA LYS A 177 -9.86 26.08 11.54
C LYS A 177 -9.70 27.05 12.72
N GLY A 178 -10.59 26.95 13.71
CA GLY A 178 -10.57 27.79 14.92
C GLY A 178 -11.36 29.10 14.85
N GLN A 179 -12.08 29.39 13.75
CA GLN A 179 -13.08 30.46 13.79
C GLN A 179 -14.30 30.02 14.62
N HIS A 180 -14.56 30.74 15.71
CA HIS A 180 -15.84 30.65 16.41
C HIS A 180 -16.91 31.28 15.51
N VAL A 181 -17.74 30.44 14.90
CA VAL A 181 -18.90 30.91 14.15
C VAL A 181 -20.02 31.16 15.18
N ASP A 182 -20.18 32.42 15.57
CA ASP A 182 -21.35 32.84 16.34
C ASP A 182 -22.61 32.51 15.51
N ALA A 183 -23.48 31.67 16.06
CA ALA A 183 -24.74 31.24 15.45
C ALA A 183 -25.79 32.36 15.38
#